data_AF-A0A2H0XZ22-F1
#
_entry.id   AF-A0A2H0XZ22-F1
#
_cell.length_a   1.000
_cell.length_b   1.000
_cell.length_c   1.000
_cell.angle_alpha   90.00
_cell.angle_beta   90.00
_cell.angle_gamma   90.00
#
_symmetry.space_group_name_H-M   'P 1'
#
loop_
_entity.id
_entity.type
_entity.pdbx_description
1 polymer ?
#
loop_
_entity_poly.entity_id
_entity_poly.type
_entity_poly.pdbx_seq_one_letter_code
_entity_poly.pdbx_strand_id
1 'polypeptide(L)'
;MPKYFKIIFLFIGLVLWSGLSLAQEIKFSSDITRLAVGARPLGMGKTFCGLADDISAMYLNPAGLAFLAAPQALSLSGKFVNTVNYFTLAGATPASIGTLGIGYTSAGIGFSAPNLNLVEIATGEYRVIPSSNESVSFDYQNQVLAFTYGTTFFRENLAFGTTLKLFSENISGSSNGSSLGKDLDIGLLFKPNAYINLGLVAQNVLPVEQGGKITWDTGQKEAIPTTITLGTNIKLTTSGELNLGADYSYQPELGQIPGFWHLGIEWWPTPIFAARAGLDQDVIGSGTGTAFETVNNLTSGVSLKFDSFRFDYAYHKYNDLSNNDTHYFSLVFEGLKFIPLQITEPSDQLITHASTIKVAGFLQDHRVAYLQIKDQVVQASKGSFEAEVSLDLGKNTIWVAGFDRHGKLVVSKKTRVLRLIQYKDIPNDYWARETIEELGTLALMPGYKDNTFHPEKETPRANFLISLLNIGEIPPAEQLDPFPFVDIKTSDSVAPYAKAGYDTKLVVGYPDKTFRPWRILNRLEGAIMAVRFSNFTLDEVLERPYLDITARHWAINEISAAKQNNLLKFALEYLYPKKKITRAELAIMLANTPKVLVQVQALLDFEAGYEIIYPYQGVNGQLN
;
A
#
# COMPACT_ATOMS: atom_id res chain seq x y z
N MET A 1 -3.19 31.93 -2.13
CA MET A 1 -3.94 30.74 -2.60
C MET A 1 -2.96 29.67 -3.04
N PRO A 2 -3.09 28.42 -2.58
CA PRO A 2 -2.28 27.30 -3.08
C PRO A 2 -2.42 27.15 -4.60
N LYS A 3 -1.35 26.71 -5.30
CA LYS A 3 -1.36 26.48 -6.77
C LYS A 3 -2.57 25.67 -7.26
N TYR A 4 -3.05 24.74 -6.45
CA TYR A 4 -4.20 23.86 -6.74
C TYR A 4 -5.55 24.60 -6.77
N PHE A 5 -5.72 25.64 -5.96
CA PHE A 5 -6.94 26.46 -5.99
C PHE A 5 -7.07 27.26 -7.29
N LYS A 6 -5.94 27.64 -7.90
CA LYS A 6 -5.95 28.30 -9.22
C LYS A 6 -6.41 27.36 -10.32
N ILE A 7 -6.07 26.07 -10.27
CA ILE A 7 -6.50 25.06 -11.25
C ILE A 7 -8.01 24.81 -11.13
N ILE A 8 -8.54 24.69 -9.90
CA ILE A 8 -9.97 24.53 -9.65
C ILE A 8 -10.78 25.77 -10.08
N PHE A 9 -10.27 26.98 -9.84
CA PHE A 9 -10.93 28.22 -10.30
C PHE A 9 -10.84 28.41 -11.82
N LEU A 10 -9.72 28.03 -12.45
CA LEU A 10 -9.57 28.03 -13.91
C LEU A 10 -10.52 26.99 -14.55
N PHE A 11 -10.76 25.87 -13.86
CA PHE A 11 -11.69 24.81 -14.25
C PHE A 11 -13.17 25.23 -14.15
N ILE A 12 -13.60 25.80 -13.02
CA ILE A 12 -14.94 26.40 -12.90
C ILE A 12 -15.11 27.51 -13.95
N GLY A 13 -14.05 28.29 -14.19
CA GLY A 13 -14.00 29.30 -15.26
C GLY A 13 -14.22 28.70 -16.66
N LEU A 14 -13.50 27.62 -17.03
CA LEU A 14 -13.63 26.96 -18.34
C LEU A 14 -15.00 26.31 -18.56
N VAL A 15 -15.55 25.65 -17.54
CA VAL A 15 -16.89 25.03 -17.59
C VAL A 15 -18.00 26.09 -17.66
N LEU A 16 -17.82 27.26 -17.04
CA LEU A 16 -18.76 28.38 -17.15
C LEU A 16 -18.58 29.19 -18.45
N TRP A 17 -17.39 29.14 -19.07
CA TRP A 17 -17.09 29.88 -20.30
C TRP A 17 -17.53 29.15 -21.58
N SER A 18 -17.64 27.81 -21.55
CA SER A 18 -18.19 27.03 -22.67
C SER A 18 -19.68 27.29 -22.92
N GLY A 19 -20.39 27.89 -21.95
CA GLY A 19 -21.81 28.25 -22.07
C GLY A 19 -22.13 29.53 -22.87
N LEU A 20 -21.15 30.15 -23.54
CA LEU A 20 -21.34 31.44 -24.23
C LEU A 20 -20.81 31.41 -25.67
N SER A 21 -21.57 30.82 -26.61
CA SER A 21 -21.59 31.32 -28.00
C SER A 21 -22.87 30.93 -28.76
N LEU A 22 -23.67 31.97 -29.00
CA LEU A 22 -24.58 32.32 -30.11
C LEU A 22 -25.11 31.23 -31.08
N ALA A 23 -26.45 31.16 -31.08
CA ALA A 23 -27.38 31.04 -32.20
C ALA A 23 -26.79 30.86 -33.62
N GLN A 24 -26.66 29.61 -34.02
CA GLN A 24 -26.75 29.18 -35.41
C GLN A 24 -27.61 27.89 -35.39
N GLU A 25 -28.47 27.66 -36.40
CA GLU A 25 -29.19 26.38 -36.54
C GLU A 25 -28.19 25.27 -36.86
N ILE A 26 -27.44 24.84 -35.85
CA ILE A 26 -26.48 23.76 -35.95
C ILE A 26 -27.25 22.47 -35.65
N LYS A 27 -27.23 21.55 -36.61
CA LYS A 27 -27.76 20.19 -36.41
C LYS A 27 -26.86 19.46 -35.43
N PHE A 28 -27.45 18.62 -34.57
CA PHE A 28 -26.70 17.86 -33.59
C PHE A 28 -26.51 16.41 -34.04
N SER A 29 -25.32 15.86 -33.83
CA SER A 29 -25.05 14.43 -33.96
C SER A 29 -25.05 13.75 -32.59
N SER A 30 -25.27 12.44 -32.58
CA SER A 30 -25.32 11.61 -31.37
C SER A 30 -23.97 11.02 -31.03
N ASP A 31 -23.62 11.02 -29.75
CA ASP A 31 -22.43 10.35 -29.23
C ASP A 31 -22.76 8.90 -28.85
N ILE A 32 -22.33 7.95 -29.69
CA ILE A 32 -22.58 6.52 -29.49
C ILE A 32 -21.90 5.93 -28.25
N THR A 33 -20.88 6.61 -27.70
CA THR A 33 -20.20 6.13 -26.48
C THR A 33 -21.10 6.20 -25.25
N ARG A 34 -22.20 6.97 -25.30
CA ARG A 34 -23.23 7.03 -24.24
C ARG A 34 -24.13 5.78 -24.18
N LEU A 35 -24.18 5.00 -25.26
CA LEU A 35 -25.00 3.79 -25.37
C LEU A 35 -24.18 2.51 -25.23
N ALA A 36 -22.87 2.57 -25.47
CA ALA A 36 -21.97 1.42 -25.55
C ALA A 36 -20.96 1.34 -24.39
N VAL A 37 -21.43 1.67 -23.18
CA VAL A 37 -20.63 1.87 -21.96
C VAL A 37 -20.24 0.58 -21.21
N GLY A 38 -20.94 -0.53 -21.46
CA GLY A 38 -20.79 -1.82 -20.76
C GLY A 38 -22.11 -2.32 -20.17
N ALA A 39 -22.27 -3.64 -20.00
CA ALA A 39 -23.54 -4.18 -19.50
C ALA A 39 -23.77 -3.84 -18.01
N ARG A 40 -22.71 -3.75 -17.19
CA ARG A 40 -22.84 -3.37 -15.77
C ARG A 40 -23.54 -2.01 -15.56
N PRO A 41 -23.07 -0.89 -16.15
CA PRO A 41 -23.79 0.38 -16.05
C PRO A 41 -25.20 0.34 -16.65
N LEU A 42 -25.39 -0.36 -17.79
CA LEU A 42 -26.71 -0.46 -18.43
C LEU A 42 -27.75 -1.17 -17.54
N GLY A 43 -27.34 -2.18 -16.77
CA GLY A 43 -28.19 -2.86 -15.78
C GLY A 43 -28.49 -2.04 -14.52
N MET A 44 -27.86 -0.87 -14.38
CA MET A 44 -28.05 0.11 -13.29
C MET A 44 -28.69 1.41 -13.78
N GLY A 45 -29.40 1.39 -14.91
CA GLY A 45 -30.03 2.59 -15.45
C GLY A 45 -29.04 3.64 -15.95
N LYS A 46 -27.81 3.24 -16.29
CA LYS A 46 -26.65 4.10 -16.62
C LYS A 46 -26.07 4.90 -15.44
N THR A 47 -26.51 4.64 -14.21
CA THR A 47 -25.94 5.28 -13.03
C THR A 47 -24.52 4.80 -12.75
N PHE A 48 -23.54 5.66 -13.00
CA PHE A 48 -22.14 5.31 -12.86
C PHE A 48 -21.21 6.50 -12.58
N CYS A 49 -21.68 7.75 -12.66
CA CYS A 49 -20.85 8.94 -12.49
C CYS A 49 -20.19 8.98 -11.09
N GLY A 50 -20.96 8.67 -10.04
CA GLY A 50 -20.42 8.53 -8.68
C GLY A 50 -19.79 7.17 -8.37
N LEU A 51 -20.14 6.11 -9.10
CA LEU A 51 -19.63 4.75 -8.84
C LEU A 51 -18.25 4.55 -9.46
N ALA A 52 -18.12 4.78 -10.77
CA ALA A 52 -16.89 4.86 -11.56
C ALA A 52 -15.67 4.11 -10.99
N ASP A 53 -15.77 2.78 -10.92
CA ASP A 53 -14.80 1.90 -10.23
C ASP A 53 -14.26 0.74 -11.09
N ASP A 54 -14.65 0.67 -12.37
CA ASP A 54 -14.11 -0.27 -13.35
C ASP A 54 -13.84 0.39 -14.71
N ILE A 55 -13.37 -0.40 -15.68
CA ILE A 55 -13.05 0.02 -17.05
C ILE A 55 -14.18 0.78 -17.77
N SER A 56 -15.45 0.57 -17.41
CA SER A 56 -16.60 1.31 -17.96
C SER A 56 -16.54 2.80 -17.64
N ALA A 57 -15.76 3.19 -16.62
CA ALA A 57 -15.53 4.58 -16.24
C ALA A 57 -14.94 5.41 -17.39
N MET A 58 -14.27 4.78 -18.38
CA MET A 58 -13.75 5.47 -19.57
C MET A 58 -14.83 6.30 -20.29
N TYR A 59 -16.07 5.83 -20.27
CA TYR A 59 -17.19 6.39 -21.02
C TYR A 59 -18.16 7.22 -20.16
N LEU A 60 -18.19 7.01 -18.84
CA LEU A 60 -19.18 7.65 -17.96
C LEU A 60 -18.56 8.62 -16.95
N ASN A 61 -17.36 8.35 -16.45
CA ASN A 61 -16.59 9.31 -15.67
C ASN A 61 -15.10 8.92 -15.66
N PRO A 62 -14.26 9.53 -16.51
CA PRO A 62 -12.87 9.12 -16.68
C PRO A 62 -12.02 9.26 -15.42
N ALA A 63 -12.46 10.04 -14.42
CA ALA A 63 -11.78 10.11 -13.12
C ALA A 63 -11.78 8.77 -12.37
N GLY A 64 -12.75 7.90 -12.65
CA GLY A 64 -12.81 6.56 -12.05
C GLY A 64 -11.60 5.69 -12.35
N LEU A 65 -10.96 5.88 -13.51
CA LEU A 65 -9.77 5.11 -13.91
C LEU A 65 -8.61 5.27 -12.94
N ALA A 66 -8.54 6.40 -12.25
CA ALA A 66 -7.51 6.68 -11.25
C ALA A 66 -7.49 5.66 -10.10
N PHE A 67 -8.61 4.95 -9.89
CA PHE A 67 -8.77 3.97 -8.81
C PHE A 67 -8.66 2.51 -9.28
N LEU A 68 -8.30 2.25 -10.55
CA LEU A 68 -8.08 0.89 -11.01
C LEU A 68 -6.85 0.28 -10.33
N ALA A 69 -7.07 -0.83 -9.64
CA ALA A 69 -6.02 -1.54 -8.90
C ALA A 69 -5.21 -2.52 -9.77
N ALA A 70 -5.60 -2.77 -11.02
CA ALA A 70 -4.92 -3.66 -11.94
C ALA A 70 -5.34 -3.33 -13.39
N PRO A 71 -4.60 -3.79 -14.41
CA PRO A 71 -5.05 -3.67 -15.79
C PRO A 71 -6.43 -4.31 -15.98
N GLN A 72 -7.31 -3.65 -16.71
CA GLN A 72 -8.63 -4.16 -17.05
C GLN A 72 -8.86 -4.09 -18.55
N ALA A 73 -9.69 -4.99 -19.07
CA ALA A 73 -10.20 -4.92 -20.43
C ALA A 73 -11.70 -5.20 -20.45
N LEU A 74 -12.43 -4.57 -21.35
CA LEU A 74 -13.87 -4.71 -21.57
C LEU A 74 -14.13 -5.03 -23.04
N SER A 75 -14.95 -6.04 -23.28
CA SER A 75 -15.64 -6.20 -24.56
C SER A 75 -17.14 -6.15 -24.34
N LEU A 76 -17.86 -5.44 -25.21
CA LEU A 76 -19.32 -5.38 -25.26
C LEU A 76 -19.78 -5.72 -26.68
N SER A 77 -20.82 -6.53 -26.78
CA SER A 77 -21.56 -6.74 -28.04
C SER A 77 -23.05 -6.67 -27.75
N GLY A 78 -23.81 -5.99 -28.61
CA GLY A 78 -25.26 -5.85 -28.47
C GLY A 78 -25.96 -5.46 -29.76
N LYS A 79 -27.29 -5.60 -29.79
CA LYS A 79 -28.13 -5.16 -30.91
C LYS A 79 -29.30 -4.32 -30.39
N PHE A 80 -29.46 -3.10 -30.88
CA PHE A 80 -30.60 -2.23 -30.54
C PHE A 80 -31.68 -2.33 -31.63
N VAL A 81 -32.95 -2.46 -31.22
CA VAL A 81 -34.11 -2.64 -32.12
C VAL A 81 -33.89 -3.79 -33.12
N ASN A 82 -33.13 -4.82 -32.71
CA ASN A 82 -32.71 -5.96 -33.53
C ASN A 82 -31.99 -5.60 -34.86
N THR A 83 -31.57 -4.34 -35.04
CA THR A 83 -31.13 -3.82 -36.34
C THR A 83 -29.78 -3.10 -36.27
N VAL A 84 -29.53 -2.32 -35.21
CA VAL A 84 -28.26 -1.60 -35.04
C VAL A 84 -27.30 -2.43 -34.19
N ASN A 85 -26.15 -2.80 -34.74
CA ASN A 85 -25.12 -3.54 -34.02
C ASN A 85 -24.22 -2.58 -33.23
N TYR A 86 -23.97 -2.88 -31.96
CA TYR A 86 -22.99 -2.18 -31.11
C TYR A 86 -21.85 -3.12 -30.76
N PHE A 87 -20.64 -2.58 -30.81
CA PHE A 87 -19.43 -3.26 -30.38
C PHE A 87 -18.52 -2.28 -29.64
N THR A 88 -18.02 -2.69 -28.47
CA THR A 88 -16.97 -1.97 -27.75
C THR A 88 -15.84 -2.92 -27.40
N LEU A 89 -14.61 -2.43 -27.53
CA LEU A 89 -13.41 -3.04 -26.98
C LEU A 89 -12.59 -1.94 -26.29
N ALA A 90 -12.30 -2.11 -25.01
CA ALA A 90 -11.52 -1.16 -24.23
C ALA A 90 -10.51 -1.85 -23.34
N GLY A 91 -9.41 -1.16 -23.04
CA GLY A 91 -8.40 -1.62 -22.10
C GLY A 91 -7.77 -0.45 -21.37
N ALA A 92 -7.50 -0.61 -20.08
CA ALA A 92 -6.79 0.36 -19.27
C ALA A 92 -5.74 -0.30 -18.39
N THR A 93 -4.61 0.38 -18.21
CA THR A 93 -3.51 -0.09 -17.36
C THR A 93 -3.08 1.02 -16.40
N PRO A 94 -2.95 0.72 -15.09
CA PRO A 94 -2.27 1.60 -14.17
C PRO A 94 -0.80 1.77 -14.57
N ALA A 95 -0.29 3.01 -14.51
CA ALA A 95 1.10 3.37 -14.77
C ALA A 95 1.60 4.35 -13.68
N SER A 96 2.90 4.65 -13.69
CA SER A 96 3.51 5.55 -12.69
C SER A 96 2.98 6.99 -12.71
N ILE A 97 2.42 7.42 -13.84
CA ILE A 97 1.85 8.75 -14.03
C ILE A 97 0.35 8.80 -13.72
N GLY A 98 -0.31 7.66 -13.54
CA GLY A 98 -1.76 7.52 -13.50
C GLY A 98 -2.20 6.33 -14.36
N THR A 99 -3.50 6.20 -14.60
CA THR A 99 -4.06 5.12 -15.42
C THR A 99 -4.27 5.60 -16.85
N LEU A 100 -3.79 4.82 -17.82
CA LEU A 100 -3.97 5.07 -19.25
C LEU A 100 -4.97 4.07 -19.82
N GLY A 101 -5.92 4.54 -20.62
CA GLY A 101 -6.93 3.73 -21.28
C GLY A 101 -7.03 4.00 -22.78
N ILE A 102 -7.37 2.97 -23.54
CA ILE A 102 -7.71 3.05 -24.96
C ILE A 102 -9.00 2.26 -25.22
N GLY A 103 -9.90 2.82 -26.01
CA GLY A 103 -11.19 2.24 -26.32
C GLY A 103 -11.56 2.43 -27.79
N TYR A 104 -12.23 1.43 -28.35
CA TYR A 104 -12.88 1.48 -29.65
C TYR A 104 -14.34 1.13 -29.47
N THR A 105 -15.23 1.98 -29.97
CA THR A 105 -16.68 1.79 -29.94
C THR A 105 -17.21 1.96 -31.35
N SER A 106 -18.09 1.07 -31.80
CA SER A 106 -18.76 1.20 -33.09
C SER A 106 -20.25 0.88 -33.00
N ALA A 107 -21.03 1.63 -33.75
CA ALA A 107 -22.45 1.38 -33.99
C ALA A 107 -22.70 1.36 -35.51
N GLY A 108 -23.49 0.42 -36.00
CA GLY A 108 -23.77 0.38 -37.43
C GLY A 108 -25.02 -0.40 -37.80
N ILE A 109 -25.59 -0.02 -38.94
CA ILE A 109 -26.76 -0.64 -39.55
C ILE A 109 -26.48 -0.82 -41.04
N GLY A 110 -26.86 -1.99 -41.55
CA GLY A 110 -26.77 -2.32 -42.96
C GLY A 110 -28.03 -3.02 -43.41
N PHE A 111 -28.58 -2.63 -44.56
CA PHE A 111 -29.67 -3.35 -45.21
C PHE A 111 -29.43 -3.47 -46.71
N SER A 112 -29.97 -4.52 -47.30
CA SER A 112 -29.94 -4.74 -48.75
C SER A 112 -31.33 -5.09 -49.24
N ALA A 113 -31.80 -4.40 -50.27
CA ALA A 113 -33.10 -4.63 -50.89
C ALA A 113 -32.95 -4.80 -52.41
N PRO A 114 -33.79 -5.61 -53.07
CA PRO A 114 -33.79 -5.71 -54.53
C PRO A 114 -34.22 -4.38 -55.16
N ASN A 115 -33.68 -4.05 -56.32
CA ASN A 115 -34.13 -2.90 -57.11
C ASN A 115 -35.50 -3.24 -57.74
N LEU A 116 -36.50 -2.35 -57.62
CA LEU A 116 -37.89 -2.63 -57.99
C LEU A 116 -38.39 -1.64 -59.05
N ASN A 117 -39.06 -2.15 -60.09
CA ASN A 117 -39.81 -1.35 -61.05
C ASN A 117 -41.32 -1.64 -60.94
N LEU A 118 -42.12 -0.59 -61.15
CA LEU A 118 -43.56 -0.69 -61.37
C LEU A 118 -43.79 -0.86 -62.87
N VAL A 119 -44.37 -2.00 -63.27
CA VAL A 119 -44.73 -2.27 -64.66
C VAL A 119 -46.24 -2.38 -64.76
N GLU A 120 -46.85 -1.52 -65.57
CA GLU A 120 -48.27 -1.63 -65.90
C GLU A 120 -48.48 -2.84 -66.83
N ILE A 121 -49.35 -3.76 -66.42
CA ILE A 121 -49.72 -4.93 -67.22
C ILE A 121 -51.01 -4.64 -67.98
N ALA A 122 -51.28 -5.44 -69.02
CA ALA A 122 -52.34 -5.20 -70.01
C ALA A 122 -53.77 -5.02 -69.46
N THR A 123 -54.01 -5.32 -68.17
CA THR A 123 -55.28 -5.11 -67.46
C THR A 123 -55.41 -3.70 -66.84
N GLY A 124 -54.39 -2.85 -66.93
CA GLY A 124 -54.32 -1.55 -66.24
C GLY A 124 -53.90 -1.64 -64.77
N GLU A 125 -53.50 -2.83 -64.31
CA GLU A 125 -52.93 -3.05 -62.99
C GLU A 125 -51.40 -2.89 -63.01
N TYR A 126 -50.80 -2.53 -61.88
CA TYR A 126 -49.35 -2.41 -61.74
C TYR A 126 -48.78 -3.63 -61.02
N ARG A 127 -47.74 -4.23 -61.58
CA ARG A 127 -46.96 -5.30 -60.94
C ARG A 127 -45.58 -4.79 -60.55
N VAL A 128 -45.17 -5.10 -59.33
CA VAL A 128 -43.80 -4.87 -58.86
C VAL A 128 -42.92 -6.01 -59.34
N ILE A 129 -41.89 -5.70 -60.12
CA ILE A 129 -40.94 -6.68 -60.68
C ILE A 129 -39.52 -6.20 -60.36
N PRO A 130 -38.58 -7.10 -60.02
CA PRO A 130 -37.17 -6.73 -59.89
C PRO A 130 -36.66 -6.07 -61.17
N SER A 131 -36.05 -4.89 -61.06
CA SER A 131 -35.55 -4.11 -62.20
C SER A 131 -34.12 -4.49 -62.62
N SER A 132 -33.38 -5.16 -61.74
CA SER A 132 -32.06 -5.72 -62.00
C SER A 132 -31.77 -6.91 -61.08
N ASN A 133 -30.69 -7.66 -61.36
CA ASN A 133 -30.14 -8.67 -60.44
C ASN A 133 -29.28 -8.05 -59.32
N GLU A 134 -29.17 -6.72 -59.28
CA GLU A 134 -28.35 -6.00 -58.31
C GLU A 134 -29.24 -5.55 -57.13
N SER A 135 -28.80 -5.84 -55.92
CA SER A 135 -29.40 -5.30 -54.70
C SER A 135 -28.90 -3.88 -54.45
N VAL A 136 -29.79 -2.98 -54.04
CA VAL A 136 -29.42 -1.70 -53.45
C VAL A 136 -29.08 -1.97 -51.98
N SER A 137 -27.83 -1.75 -51.59
CA SER A 137 -27.40 -1.77 -50.20
C SER A 137 -27.33 -0.36 -49.64
N PHE A 138 -27.59 -0.24 -48.35
CA PHE A 138 -27.31 0.94 -47.55
C PHE A 138 -26.57 0.49 -46.30
N ASP A 139 -25.44 1.12 -46.02
CA ASP A 139 -24.65 0.85 -44.83
C ASP A 139 -24.28 2.18 -44.15
N TYR A 140 -24.54 2.26 -42.85
CA TYR A 140 -24.13 3.34 -41.97
C TYR A 140 -23.25 2.77 -40.86
N GLN A 141 -22.09 3.38 -40.63
CA GLN A 141 -21.19 3.02 -39.54
C GLN A 141 -20.68 4.27 -38.83
N ASN A 142 -20.80 4.28 -37.50
CA ASN A 142 -20.25 5.28 -36.60
C ASN A 142 -19.20 4.61 -35.71
N GLN A 143 -18.01 5.20 -35.62
CA GLN A 143 -16.87 4.68 -34.89
C GLN A 143 -16.27 5.78 -34.00
N VAL A 144 -15.88 5.40 -32.79
CA VAL A 144 -15.19 6.28 -31.84
C VAL A 144 -13.95 5.59 -31.30
N LEU A 145 -12.80 6.23 -31.49
CA LEU A 145 -11.57 5.91 -30.76
C LEU A 145 -11.44 6.84 -29.55
N ALA A 146 -11.24 6.26 -28.38
CA ALA A 146 -11.15 6.96 -27.11
C ALA A 146 -9.77 6.74 -26.47
N PHE A 147 -9.12 7.82 -26.06
CA PHE A 147 -7.90 7.79 -25.25
C PHE A 147 -8.18 8.43 -23.90
N THR A 148 -8.07 7.66 -22.83
CA THR A 148 -8.44 8.11 -21.49
C THR A 148 -7.22 8.17 -20.58
N TYR A 149 -7.17 9.18 -19.72
CA TYR A 149 -6.20 9.29 -18.64
C TYR A 149 -6.92 9.63 -17.34
N GLY A 150 -6.57 8.95 -16.25
CA GLY A 150 -7.11 9.20 -14.91
C GLY A 150 -6.00 9.22 -13.86
N THR A 151 -6.08 10.15 -12.91
CA THR A 151 -5.10 10.29 -11.83
C THR A 151 -5.73 10.86 -10.55
N THR A 152 -5.07 10.65 -9.41
CA THR A 152 -5.53 11.14 -8.10
C THR A 152 -4.70 12.32 -7.61
N PHE A 153 -5.34 13.24 -6.91
CA PHE A 153 -4.72 14.37 -6.21
C PHE A 153 -5.29 14.48 -4.79
N PHE A 154 -4.65 15.27 -3.92
CA PHE A 154 -5.09 15.56 -2.54
C PHE A 154 -5.37 14.31 -1.67
N ARG A 155 -4.34 13.76 -1.02
CA ARG A 155 -4.47 12.56 -0.14
C ARG A 155 -5.19 11.38 -0.81
N GLU A 156 -5.10 11.26 -2.14
CA GLU A 156 -5.68 10.20 -2.95
C GLU A 156 -7.22 10.08 -2.92
N ASN A 157 -7.94 11.09 -2.39
CA ASN A 157 -9.40 11.06 -2.27
C ASN A 157 -10.14 11.85 -3.35
N LEU A 158 -9.44 12.64 -4.16
CA LEU A 158 -10.00 13.38 -5.29
C LEU A 158 -9.30 12.93 -6.57
N ALA A 159 -10.05 12.39 -7.52
CA ALA A 159 -9.55 12.01 -8.82
C ALA A 159 -10.00 12.99 -9.90
N PHE A 160 -9.17 13.06 -10.93
CA PHE A 160 -9.42 13.75 -12.18
C PHE A 160 -9.23 12.76 -13.32
N GLY A 161 -10.02 12.90 -14.37
CA GLY A 161 -9.75 12.17 -15.60
C GLY A 161 -10.25 12.92 -16.83
N THR A 162 -9.75 12.50 -17.97
CA THR A 162 -10.14 13.04 -19.26
C THR A 162 -10.12 11.97 -20.34
N THR A 163 -11.03 12.07 -21.31
CA THR A 163 -11.08 11.20 -22.49
C THR A 163 -11.06 12.04 -23.75
N LEU A 164 -10.06 11.86 -24.62
CA LEU A 164 -10.08 12.38 -25.98
C LEU A 164 -10.82 11.38 -26.87
N LYS A 165 -11.87 11.83 -27.57
CA LYS A 165 -12.66 11.03 -28.50
C LYS A 165 -12.41 11.48 -29.93
N LEU A 166 -12.21 10.53 -30.83
CA LEU A 166 -12.07 10.72 -32.27
C LEU A 166 -13.21 9.98 -32.96
N PHE A 167 -14.09 10.72 -33.62
CA PHE A 167 -15.28 10.21 -34.30
C PHE A 167 -14.99 9.99 -35.79
N SER A 168 -15.52 8.92 -36.35
CA SER A 168 -15.58 8.70 -37.80
C SER A 168 -16.94 8.10 -38.16
N GLU A 169 -17.63 8.73 -39.10
CA GLU A 169 -18.86 8.16 -39.66
C GLU A 169 -18.71 7.92 -41.15
N ASN A 170 -19.29 6.81 -41.61
CA ASN A 170 -19.29 6.42 -43.01
C ASN A 170 -20.69 5.98 -43.41
N ILE A 171 -21.16 6.49 -44.55
CA ILE A 171 -22.42 6.14 -45.18
C ILE A 171 -22.11 5.68 -46.60
N SER A 172 -22.69 4.54 -47.00
CA SER A 172 -22.61 4.04 -48.37
C SER A 172 -23.97 3.54 -48.86
N GLY A 173 -24.20 3.63 -50.16
CA GLY A 173 -25.44 3.22 -50.82
C GLY A 173 -25.69 4.04 -52.08
N SER A 174 -26.89 4.63 -52.22
CA SER A 174 -27.19 5.55 -53.34
C SER A 174 -26.36 6.85 -53.31
N SER A 175 -25.80 7.19 -52.15
CA SER A 175 -24.89 8.33 -51.93
C SER A 175 -23.86 7.91 -50.89
N ASN A 176 -22.60 8.25 -51.13
CA ASN A 176 -21.52 7.99 -50.19
C ASN A 176 -21.19 9.28 -49.42
N GLY A 177 -20.87 9.13 -48.14
CA GLY A 177 -20.44 10.23 -47.30
C GLY A 177 -19.51 9.74 -46.20
N SER A 178 -18.49 10.51 -45.91
CA SER A 178 -17.55 10.25 -44.83
C SER A 178 -17.42 11.48 -43.94
N SER A 179 -17.20 11.28 -42.66
CA SER A 179 -17.03 12.36 -41.70
C SER A 179 -15.99 12.04 -40.63
N LEU A 180 -15.42 13.11 -40.08
CA LEU A 180 -14.48 13.05 -38.96
C LEU A 180 -14.87 14.07 -37.90
N GLY A 181 -14.66 13.73 -36.63
CA GLY A 181 -14.90 14.62 -35.51
C GLY A 181 -13.95 14.34 -34.35
N LYS A 182 -13.89 15.27 -33.41
CA LYS A 182 -13.14 15.06 -32.16
C LYS A 182 -13.79 15.83 -31.01
N ASP A 183 -13.72 15.24 -29.82
CA ASP A 183 -14.21 15.87 -28.59
C ASP A 183 -13.42 15.44 -27.35
N LEU A 184 -13.72 16.05 -26.22
CA LEU A 184 -13.08 15.83 -24.94
C LEU A 184 -14.13 15.63 -23.84
N ASP A 185 -13.91 14.63 -22.99
CA ASP A 185 -14.63 14.46 -21.74
C ASP A 185 -13.71 14.83 -20.58
N ILE A 186 -14.27 15.43 -19.53
CA ILE A 186 -13.55 15.76 -18.30
C ILE A 186 -14.37 15.32 -17.09
N GLY A 187 -13.74 14.57 -16.19
CA GLY A 187 -14.36 13.99 -15.01
C GLY A 187 -13.63 14.35 -13.72
N LEU A 188 -14.41 14.41 -12.64
CA LEU A 188 -13.97 14.47 -11.26
C LEU A 188 -14.68 13.38 -10.45
N LEU A 189 -13.96 12.79 -9.50
CA LEU A 189 -14.53 11.82 -8.57
C LEU A 189 -13.95 12.04 -7.17
N PHE A 190 -14.80 12.41 -6.22
CA PHE A 190 -14.42 12.70 -4.85
C PHE A 190 -14.95 11.62 -3.90
N LYS A 191 -14.07 11.05 -3.08
CA LYS A 191 -14.35 9.99 -2.10
C LYS A 191 -14.07 10.49 -0.69
N PRO A 192 -14.95 11.31 -0.08
CA PRO A 192 -14.71 11.91 1.23
C PRO A 192 -14.52 10.89 2.36
N ASN A 193 -15.11 9.71 2.23
CA ASN A 193 -14.97 8.59 3.17
C ASN A 193 -15.24 7.26 2.45
N ALA A 194 -15.26 6.14 3.19
CA ALA A 194 -15.46 4.81 2.63
C ALA A 194 -16.87 4.54 2.07
N TYR A 195 -17.87 5.35 2.45
CA TYR A 195 -19.29 5.10 2.17
C TYR A 195 -19.85 5.97 1.05
N ILE A 196 -19.28 7.15 0.80
CA ILE A 196 -19.85 8.13 -0.12
C ILE A 196 -18.83 8.46 -1.21
N ASN A 197 -19.28 8.39 -2.46
CA ASN A 197 -18.58 8.92 -3.61
C ASN A 197 -19.44 10.01 -4.28
N LEU A 198 -18.81 11.08 -4.76
CA LEU A 198 -19.45 12.16 -5.50
C LEU A 198 -18.73 12.33 -6.84
N GLY A 199 -19.46 12.24 -7.93
CA GLY A 199 -18.96 12.38 -9.30
C GLY A 199 -19.47 13.67 -9.95
N LEU A 200 -18.62 14.25 -10.80
CA LEU A 200 -19.01 15.29 -11.76
C LEU A 200 -18.30 14.99 -13.07
N VAL A 201 -19.04 14.88 -14.16
CA VAL A 201 -18.47 14.75 -15.50
C VAL A 201 -19.11 15.77 -16.43
N ALA A 202 -18.30 16.33 -17.31
CA ALA A 202 -18.74 17.08 -18.47
C ALA A 202 -18.22 16.33 -19.70
N GLN A 203 -19.14 15.77 -20.48
CA GLN A 203 -18.84 15.05 -21.72
C GLN A 203 -19.03 15.99 -22.90
N ASN A 204 -18.20 15.83 -23.93
CA ASN A 204 -18.22 16.63 -25.15
C ASN A 204 -18.03 18.14 -24.91
N VAL A 205 -16.97 18.51 -24.19
CA VAL A 205 -16.76 19.89 -23.72
C VAL A 205 -16.09 20.81 -24.74
N LEU A 206 -15.62 20.29 -25.88
CA LEU A 206 -14.95 21.15 -26.85
C LEU A 206 -15.95 22.09 -27.52
N PRO A 207 -15.64 23.40 -27.59
CA PRO A 207 -16.42 24.30 -28.43
C PRO A 207 -16.39 23.84 -29.89
N VAL A 208 -17.49 24.09 -30.61
CA VAL A 208 -17.65 23.76 -32.05
C VAL A 208 -16.45 24.24 -32.88
N GLU A 209 -15.85 25.39 -32.56
CA GLU A 209 -14.70 25.89 -33.33
C GLU A 209 -13.40 25.08 -33.16
N GLN A 210 -13.24 24.33 -32.07
CA GLN A 210 -12.01 23.61 -31.72
C GLN A 210 -12.09 22.09 -31.91
N GLY A 211 -13.29 21.57 -32.10
CA GLY A 211 -13.67 20.15 -32.06
C GLY A 211 -15.18 20.14 -32.02
N GLY A 212 -15.79 19.53 -31.00
CA GLY A 212 -17.20 19.77 -30.63
C GLY A 212 -18.21 19.44 -31.72
N LYS A 213 -17.75 18.80 -32.81
CA LYS A 213 -18.48 18.65 -34.06
C LYS A 213 -17.92 17.53 -34.90
N ILE A 214 -18.79 17.03 -35.75
CA ILE A 214 -18.50 16.14 -36.87
C ILE A 214 -18.54 16.98 -38.15
N THR A 215 -17.54 16.80 -39.01
CA THR A 215 -17.46 17.49 -40.31
C THR A 215 -17.51 16.45 -41.42
N TRP A 216 -18.54 16.54 -42.25
CA TRP A 216 -18.72 15.72 -43.43
C TRP A 216 -17.82 16.18 -44.57
N ASP A 217 -17.45 15.28 -45.46
CA ASP A 217 -16.72 15.57 -46.72
C ASP A 217 -17.43 16.59 -47.63
N THR A 218 -18.76 16.71 -47.51
CA THR A 218 -19.58 17.76 -48.14
C THR A 218 -19.36 19.17 -47.54
N GLY A 219 -18.64 19.28 -46.42
CA GLY A 219 -18.43 20.51 -45.66
C GLY A 219 -19.53 20.82 -44.63
N GLN A 220 -20.59 20.00 -44.56
CA GLN A 220 -21.62 20.10 -43.53
C GLN A 220 -21.05 19.79 -42.14
N LYS A 221 -21.53 20.51 -41.12
CA LYS A 221 -21.05 20.40 -39.74
C LYS A 221 -22.22 20.09 -38.82
N GLU A 222 -22.00 19.15 -37.91
CA GLU A 222 -22.97 18.75 -36.90
C GLU A 222 -22.33 18.84 -35.52
N ALA A 223 -22.90 19.60 -34.60
CA ALA A 223 -22.36 19.74 -33.24
C ALA A 223 -22.63 18.48 -32.42
N ILE A 224 -21.75 18.20 -31.46
CA ILE A 224 -21.95 17.18 -30.45
C ILE A 224 -22.35 17.90 -29.15
N PRO A 225 -23.53 17.65 -28.59
CA PRO A 225 -24.00 18.40 -27.43
C PRO A 225 -23.22 18.03 -26.16
N THR A 226 -22.88 19.03 -25.36
CA THR A 226 -22.26 18.83 -24.05
C THR A 226 -23.27 18.13 -23.13
N THR A 227 -22.82 17.14 -22.36
CA THR A 227 -23.63 16.55 -21.30
C THR A 227 -22.92 16.70 -19.97
N ILE A 228 -23.56 17.40 -19.03
CA ILE A 228 -23.06 17.57 -17.66
C ILE A 228 -23.82 16.60 -16.77
N THR A 229 -23.10 15.74 -16.07
CA THR A 229 -23.69 14.76 -15.15
C THR A 229 -23.11 14.91 -13.75
N LEU A 230 -23.99 15.10 -12.77
CA LEU A 230 -23.69 15.06 -11.34
C LEU A 230 -24.12 13.72 -10.79
N GLY A 231 -23.23 13.03 -10.08
CA GLY A 231 -23.49 11.68 -9.59
C GLY A 231 -23.13 11.47 -8.13
N THR A 232 -23.84 10.55 -7.49
CA THR A 232 -23.51 10.07 -6.15
C THR A 232 -23.57 8.54 -6.10
N ASN A 233 -22.71 7.94 -5.28
CA ASN A 233 -22.81 6.54 -4.91
C ASN A 233 -22.67 6.38 -3.40
N ILE A 234 -23.64 5.71 -2.79
CA ILE A 234 -23.69 5.40 -1.36
C ILE A 234 -23.50 3.90 -1.17
N LYS A 235 -22.49 3.53 -0.40
CA LYS A 235 -22.23 2.15 0.02
C LYS A 235 -22.89 1.90 1.37
N LEU A 236 -23.80 0.95 1.43
CA LEU A 236 -24.56 0.64 2.65
C LEU A 236 -23.84 -0.34 3.59
N THR A 237 -22.82 -1.04 3.12
CA THR A 237 -21.99 -1.95 3.92
C THR A 237 -20.53 -1.54 3.87
N THR A 238 -19.77 -1.83 4.94
CA THR A 238 -18.32 -1.57 4.99
C THR A 238 -17.53 -2.40 3.97
N SER A 239 -18.06 -3.56 3.56
CA SER A 239 -17.50 -4.37 2.47
C SER A 239 -17.86 -3.85 1.07
N GLY A 240 -18.81 -2.91 0.94
CA GLY A 240 -19.23 -2.33 -0.35
C GLY A 240 -20.11 -3.25 -1.19
N GLU A 241 -20.69 -4.29 -0.58
CA GLU A 241 -21.56 -5.27 -1.23
C GLU A 241 -22.89 -4.68 -1.72
N LEU A 242 -23.35 -3.55 -1.17
CA LEU A 242 -24.58 -2.90 -1.60
C LEU A 242 -24.32 -1.43 -1.92
N ASN A 243 -24.51 -1.08 -3.18
CA ASN A 243 -24.33 0.27 -3.73
C ASN A 243 -25.68 0.84 -4.17
N LEU A 244 -25.93 2.09 -3.80
CA LEU A 244 -27.04 2.91 -4.28
C LEU A 244 -26.48 4.12 -5.03
N GLY A 245 -26.81 4.24 -6.29
CA GLY A 245 -26.39 5.35 -7.13
C GLY A 245 -27.54 6.25 -7.54
N ALA A 246 -27.24 7.53 -7.74
CA ALA A 246 -28.13 8.46 -8.42
C ALA A 246 -27.29 9.46 -9.22
N ASP A 247 -27.60 9.60 -10.51
CA ASP A 247 -26.98 10.59 -11.40
C ASP A 247 -28.07 11.48 -12.02
N TYR A 248 -27.75 12.76 -12.21
CA TYR A 248 -28.58 13.74 -12.91
C TYR A 248 -27.79 14.34 -14.07
N SER A 249 -28.36 14.28 -15.27
CA SER A 249 -27.73 14.71 -16.51
C SER A 249 -28.48 15.89 -17.12
N TYR A 250 -27.73 16.83 -17.69
CA TYR A 250 -28.26 18.04 -18.34
C TYR A 250 -27.44 18.44 -19.56
N GLN A 251 -28.11 18.97 -20.59
CA GLN A 251 -27.51 19.38 -21.87
C GLN A 251 -27.74 20.88 -22.12
N PRO A 252 -26.76 21.75 -21.79
CA PRO A 252 -26.95 23.20 -21.82
C PRO A 252 -27.31 23.78 -23.19
N GLU A 253 -26.75 23.24 -24.27
CA GLU A 253 -26.97 23.70 -25.64
C GLU A 253 -28.38 23.32 -26.14
N LEU A 254 -29.00 22.33 -25.52
CA LEU A 254 -30.34 21.83 -25.84
C LEU A 254 -31.32 22.30 -24.76
N GLY A 255 -31.43 23.61 -24.51
CA GLY A 255 -32.21 24.19 -23.41
C GLY A 255 -33.72 23.88 -23.37
N GLN A 256 -34.25 23.26 -24.43
CA GLN A 256 -35.62 22.74 -24.53
C GLN A 256 -35.77 21.28 -24.07
N ILE A 257 -34.65 20.56 -23.92
CA ILE A 257 -34.59 19.22 -23.35
C ILE A 257 -34.50 19.33 -21.81
N PRO A 258 -35.44 18.72 -21.05
CA PRO A 258 -35.34 18.66 -19.60
C PRO A 258 -34.13 17.81 -19.18
N GLY A 259 -33.55 18.11 -18.01
CA GLY A 259 -32.59 17.20 -17.39
C GLY A 259 -33.25 15.90 -16.99
N PHE A 260 -32.47 14.82 -16.96
CA PHE A 260 -32.95 13.46 -16.78
C PHE A 260 -32.13 12.71 -15.72
N TRP A 261 -32.81 11.80 -15.01
CA TRP A 261 -32.26 11.04 -13.89
C TRP A 261 -31.86 9.61 -14.28
N HIS A 262 -30.80 9.13 -13.64
CA HIS A 262 -30.40 7.73 -13.66
C HIS A 262 -30.30 7.23 -12.22
N LEU A 263 -31.08 6.21 -11.86
CA LEU A 263 -31.05 5.60 -10.53
C LEU A 263 -30.63 4.13 -10.64
N GLY A 264 -29.75 3.67 -9.74
CA GLY A 264 -29.19 2.33 -9.82
C GLY A 264 -28.94 1.69 -8.46
N ILE A 265 -29.15 0.38 -8.38
CA ILE A 265 -28.81 -0.46 -7.24
C ILE A 265 -27.92 -1.59 -7.72
N GLU A 266 -26.83 -1.85 -7.00
CA GLU A 266 -25.97 -3.02 -7.22
C GLU A 266 -25.77 -3.77 -5.90
N TRP A 267 -26.03 -5.08 -5.92
CA TRP A 267 -25.88 -5.96 -4.78
C TRP A 267 -25.00 -7.16 -5.11
N TRP A 268 -23.92 -7.34 -4.34
CA TRP A 268 -22.98 -8.46 -4.37
C TRP A 268 -23.16 -9.34 -3.13
N PRO A 269 -24.15 -10.27 -3.10
CA PRO A 269 -24.32 -11.18 -1.97
C PRO A 269 -23.16 -12.16 -1.78
N THR A 270 -22.34 -12.34 -2.82
CA THR A 270 -21.10 -13.13 -2.78
C THR A 270 -20.03 -12.46 -3.64
N PRO A 271 -18.74 -12.80 -3.48
CA PRO A 271 -17.69 -12.28 -4.37
C PRO A 271 -17.80 -12.72 -5.85
N ILE A 272 -18.70 -13.67 -6.16
CA ILE A 272 -18.85 -14.30 -7.48
C ILE A 272 -20.08 -13.80 -8.22
N PHE A 273 -21.11 -13.32 -7.52
CA PHE A 273 -22.41 -13.00 -8.11
C PHE A 273 -22.85 -11.59 -7.73
N ALA A 274 -23.35 -10.84 -8.73
CA ALA A 274 -24.01 -9.56 -8.53
C ALA A 274 -25.42 -9.55 -9.15
N ALA A 275 -26.34 -8.85 -8.51
CA ALA A 275 -27.66 -8.51 -9.04
C ALA A 275 -27.83 -6.98 -9.07
N ARG A 276 -28.50 -6.48 -10.11
CA ARG A 276 -28.69 -5.05 -10.35
C ARG A 276 -30.08 -4.73 -10.84
N ALA A 277 -30.53 -3.53 -10.51
CA ALA A 277 -31.74 -2.92 -11.03
C ALA A 277 -31.51 -1.41 -11.16
N GLY A 278 -32.22 -0.79 -12.11
CA GLY A 278 -32.15 0.65 -12.25
C GLY A 278 -33.27 1.25 -13.08
N LEU A 279 -33.34 2.57 -13.06
CA LEU A 279 -34.25 3.40 -13.82
C LEU A 279 -33.43 4.43 -14.60
N ASP A 280 -33.55 4.40 -15.92
CA ASP A 280 -32.89 5.31 -16.85
C ASP A 280 -33.95 6.24 -17.45
N GLN A 281 -33.90 7.54 -17.16
CA GLN A 281 -34.77 8.49 -17.83
C GLN A 281 -34.20 8.86 -19.20
N ASP A 282 -35.04 8.74 -20.23
CA ASP A 282 -34.75 9.22 -21.57
C ASP A 282 -35.71 10.34 -21.94
N VAL A 283 -35.34 11.14 -22.94
CA VAL A 283 -36.13 12.29 -23.39
C VAL A 283 -36.72 11.99 -24.76
N ILE A 284 -38.03 12.09 -24.87
CA ILE A 284 -38.77 11.94 -26.12
C ILE A 284 -39.46 13.24 -26.52
N GLY A 285 -39.72 13.39 -27.83
CA GLY A 285 -40.61 14.45 -28.30
C GLY A 285 -42.06 14.13 -27.92
N SER A 286 -42.82 15.13 -27.49
CA SER A 286 -44.23 15.00 -27.07
C SER A 286 -45.21 14.58 -28.19
N GLY A 287 -44.72 14.35 -29.41
CA GLY A 287 -45.53 14.09 -30.60
C GLY A 287 -46.40 15.27 -31.07
N THR A 288 -46.44 16.38 -30.33
CA THR A 288 -47.24 17.58 -30.62
C THR A 288 -46.45 18.85 -30.31
N GLY A 289 -46.01 19.58 -31.34
CA GLY A 289 -45.24 20.81 -31.18
C GLY A 289 -43.75 20.58 -30.88
N THR A 290 -43.12 21.52 -30.17
CA THR A 290 -41.68 21.52 -29.84
C THR A 290 -41.39 21.06 -28.40
N ALA A 291 -42.37 20.47 -27.71
CA ALA A 291 -42.22 20.06 -26.31
C ALA A 291 -41.54 18.69 -26.20
N PHE A 292 -40.73 18.53 -25.16
CA PHE A 292 -40.04 17.29 -24.81
C PHE A 292 -40.58 16.75 -23.48
N GLU A 293 -40.71 15.43 -23.38
CA GLU A 293 -41.15 14.72 -22.17
C GLU A 293 -40.08 13.70 -21.74
N THR A 294 -40.13 13.29 -20.47
CA THR A 294 -39.23 12.26 -19.94
C THR A 294 -39.97 10.94 -19.80
N VAL A 295 -39.30 9.85 -20.17
CA VAL A 295 -39.79 8.49 -20.04
C VAL A 295 -38.87 7.68 -19.15
N ASN A 296 -39.46 6.80 -18.33
CA ASN A 296 -38.70 5.97 -17.41
C ASN A 296 -38.46 4.59 -18.06
N ASN A 297 -37.21 4.23 -18.25
CA ASN A 297 -36.80 2.92 -18.76
C ASN A 297 -36.30 2.05 -17.62
N LEU A 298 -36.94 0.91 -17.40
CA LEU A 298 -36.51 -0.03 -16.36
C LEU A 298 -35.38 -0.91 -16.87
N THR A 299 -34.40 -1.12 -15.99
CA THR A 299 -33.20 -1.91 -16.29
C THR A 299 -32.96 -2.94 -15.21
N SER A 300 -32.35 -4.06 -15.61
CA SER A 300 -31.89 -5.09 -14.68
C SER A 300 -30.61 -5.71 -15.21
N GLY A 301 -29.81 -6.28 -14.32
CA GLY A 301 -28.58 -6.94 -14.74
C GLY A 301 -28.04 -7.92 -13.71
N VAL A 302 -27.16 -8.80 -14.18
CA VAL A 302 -26.44 -9.76 -13.33
C VAL A 302 -24.98 -9.81 -13.74
N SER A 303 -24.11 -10.12 -12.78
CA SER A 303 -22.71 -10.47 -13.05
C SER A 303 -22.35 -11.83 -12.49
N LEU A 304 -21.49 -12.54 -13.21
CA LEU A 304 -20.79 -13.72 -12.72
C LEU A 304 -19.28 -13.51 -12.84
N LYS A 305 -18.56 -13.71 -11.74
CA LYS A 305 -17.11 -13.52 -11.66
C LYS A 305 -16.40 -14.86 -11.44
N PHE A 306 -15.53 -15.21 -12.37
CA PHE A 306 -14.68 -16.39 -12.33
C PHE A 306 -13.22 -15.96 -12.41
N ASP A 307 -12.52 -16.05 -11.28
CA ASP A 307 -11.12 -15.61 -11.16
C ASP A 307 -10.93 -14.15 -11.66
N SER A 308 -10.14 -13.96 -12.72
CA SER A 308 -9.84 -12.66 -13.32
C SER A 308 -10.85 -12.23 -14.38
N PHE A 309 -11.95 -12.97 -14.58
CA PHE A 309 -12.96 -12.66 -15.59
C PHE A 309 -14.32 -12.39 -14.95
N ARG A 310 -15.03 -11.38 -15.45
CA ARG A 310 -16.39 -11.04 -15.06
C ARG A 310 -17.27 -10.99 -16.30
N PHE A 311 -18.36 -11.75 -16.27
CA PHE A 311 -19.39 -11.77 -17.30
C PHE A 311 -20.57 -10.95 -16.81
N ASP A 312 -20.90 -9.88 -17.53
CA ASP A 312 -22.00 -8.99 -17.18
C ASP A 312 -23.11 -9.12 -18.23
N TYR A 313 -24.34 -9.24 -17.76
CA TYR A 313 -25.56 -9.20 -18.56
C TYR A 313 -26.44 -8.06 -18.10
N ALA A 314 -27.04 -7.34 -19.05
CA ALA A 314 -28.08 -6.37 -18.78
C ALA A 314 -29.26 -6.48 -19.74
N TYR A 315 -30.42 -6.22 -19.17
CA TYR A 315 -31.67 -6.00 -19.88
C TYR A 315 -32.08 -4.54 -19.67
N HIS A 316 -32.28 -3.81 -20.76
CA HIS A 316 -32.68 -2.41 -20.75
C HIS A 316 -33.92 -2.23 -21.65
N LYS A 317 -35.04 -1.84 -21.04
CA LYS A 317 -36.32 -1.72 -21.72
C LYS A 317 -36.57 -0.28 -22.16
N TYR A 318 -36.63 -0.05 -23.46
CA TYR A 318 -36.99 1.25 -24.05
C TYR A 318 -38.50 1.34 -24.27
N ASN A 319 -39.21 2.02 -23.37
CA ASN A 319 -40.68 1.99 -23.33
C ASN A 319 -41.39 2.59 -24.55
N ASP A 320 -40.77 3.55 -25.25
CA ASP A 320 -41.37 4.19 -26.45
C ASP A 320 -41.13 3.43 -27.75
N LEU A 321 -40.35 2.36 -27.71
CA LEU A 321 -40.05 1.52 -28.87
C LEU A 321 -40.80 0.20 -28.72
N SER A 322 -41.99 0.10 -29.34
CA SER A 322 -42.78 -1.14 -29.33
C SER A 322 -41.98 -2.31 -29.93
N ASN A 323 -41.94 -3.46 -29.24
CA ASN A 323 -41.18 -4.67 -29.59
C ASN A 323 -39.64 -4.56 -29.52
N ASN A 324 -39.10 -3.61 -28.74
CA ASN A 324 -37.66 -3.47 -28.54
C ASN A 324 -37.21 -3.91 -27.14
N ASP A 325 -36.88 -5.20 -27.02
CA ASP A 325 -36.19 -5.75 -25.86
C ASP A 325 -34.69 -5.80 -26.14
N THR A 326 -33.89 -4.95 -25.48
CA THR A 326 -32.45 -4.86 -25.76
C THR A 326 -31.62 -5.57 -24.70
N HIS A 327 -30.85 -6.57 -25.15
CA HIS A 327 -29.96 -7.38 -24.33
C HIS A 327 -28.50 -6.99 -24.58
N TYR A 328 -27.73 -6.85 -23.50
CA TYR A 328 -26.32 -6.47 -23.55
C TYR A 328 -25.46 -7.47 -22.80
N PHE A 329 -24.34 -7.85 -23.41
CA PHE A 329 -23.38 -8.77 -22.84
C PHE A 329 -22.00 -8.14 -22.85
N SER A 330 -21.34 -8.10 -21.70
CA SER A 330 -19.94 -7.73 -21.63
C SER A 330 -19.07 -8.77 -20.93
N LEU A 331 -17.85 -8.92 -21.44
CA LEU A 331 -16.78 -9.66 -20.81
C LEU A 331 -15.74 -8.67 -20.31
N VAL A 332 -15.44 -8.73 -19.02
CA VAL A 332 -14.43 -7.89 -18.38
C VAL A 332 -13.30 -8.78 -17.86
N PHE A 333 -12.07 -8.45 -18.23
CA PHE A 333 -10.88 -8.95 -17.57
C PHE A 333 -10.49 -7.98 -16.46
N GLU A 334 -10.43 -8.48 -15.22
CA GLU A 334 -9.98 -7.78 -14.03
C GLU A 334 -8.61 -8.36 -13.64
N GLY A 335 -7.52 -7.72 -14.06
CA GLY A 335 -6.16 -8.23 -13.90
C GLY A 335 -5.78 -8.57 -12.45
N LEU A 336 -4.71 -9.35 -12.30
CA LEU A 336 -4.22 -9.82 -11.00
C LEU A 336 -3.87 -8.64 -10.08
N LYS A 337 -4.45 -8.64 -8.87
CA LYS A 337 -4.20 -7.63 -7.84
C LYS A 337 -2.74 -7.70 -7.35
N PHE A 338 -2.13 -6.54 -7.15
CA PHE A 338 -0.80 -6.44 -6.54
C PHE A 338 -0.79 -7.04 -5.12
N ILE A 339 0.21 -7.89 -4.82
CA ILE A 339 0.50 -8.33 -3.45
C ILE A 339 1.67 -7.49 -2.96
N PRO A 340 1.47 -6.59 -1.96
CA PRO A 340 2.55 -5.75 -1.46
C PRO A 340 3.63 -6.59 -0.78
N LEU A 341 4.85 -6.06 -0.69
CA LEU A 341 5.96 -6.75 -0.03
C LEU A 341 5.62 -7.09 1.43
N GLN A 342 5.64 -8.38 1.75
CA GLN A 342 5.48 -8.91 3.10
C GLN A 342 6.65 -9.83 3.44
N ILE A 343 7.17 -9.69 4.66
CA ILE A 343 8.11 -10.63 5.28
C ILE A 343 7.26 -11.49 6.22
N THR A 344 7.21 -12.79 5.99
CA THR A 344 6.46 -13.75 6.83
C THR A 344 7.37 -14.44 7.83
N GLU A 345 8.66 -14.55 7.52
CA GLU A 345 9.67 -15.13 8.38
C GLU A 345 10.98 -14.35 8.20
N PRO A 346 11.70 -13.97 9.28
CA PRO A 346 11.24 -14.00 10.67
C PRO A 346 10.17 -12.92 10.95
N SER A 347 9.46 -13.04 12.07
CA SER A 347 8.69 -11.91 12.62
C SER A 347 9.62 -10.75 12.96
N ASP A 348 9.11 -9.52 12.89
CA ASP A 348 9.83 -8.36 13.41
C ASP A 348 10.08 -8.52 14.92
N GLN A 349 11.19 -7.97 15.39
CA GLN A 349 11.65 -8.06 16.77
C GLN A 349 11.99 -9.48 17.27
N LEU A 350 12.50 -10.35 16.38
CA LEU A 350 12.93 -11.69 16.76
C LEU A 350 14.18 -11.66 17.65
N ILE A 351 14.16 -12.40 18.76
CA ILE A 351 15.37 -12.73 19.54
C ILE A 351 15.78 -14.17 19.20
N THR A 352 17.05 -14.39 18.88
CA THR A 352 17.55 -15.72 18.48
C THR A 352 18.99 -15.96 18.95
N HIS A 353 19.40 -17.22 18.98
CA HIS A 353 20.80 -17.64 19.18
C HIS A 353 21.45 -18.10 17.88
N ALA A 354 20.66 -18.33 16.83
CA ALA A 354 21.13 -18.84 15.56
C ALA A 354 22.04 -17.83 14.84
N SER A 355 23.13 -18.31 14.25
CA SER A 355 24.02 -17.48 13.41
C SER A 355 23.46 -17.21 12.02
N THR A 356 22.44 -17.97 11.61
CA THR A 356 21.77 -17.89 10.32
C THR A 356 20.27 -18.03 10.53
N ILE A 357 19.48 -17.27 9.78
CA ILE A 357 18.02 -17.36 9.79
C ILE A 357 17.46 -17.39 8.36
N LYS A 358 16.29 -18.01 8.22
CA LYS A 358 15.51 -17.94 6.99
C LYS A 358 14.76 -16.62 6.94
N VAL A 359 14.83 -15.95 5.80
CA VAL A 359 14.05 -14.75 5.49
C VAL A 359 13.15 -15.08 4.30
N ALA A 360 11.85 -15.10 4.51
CA ALA A 360 10.86 -15.49 3.50
C ALA A 360 9.64 -14.58 3.51
N GLY A 361 8.92 -14.56 2.38
CA GLY A 361 7.75 -13.71 2.25
C GLY A 361 7.12 -13.72 0.86
N PHE A 362 6.26 -12.73 0.63
CA PHE A 362 5.49 -12.58 -0.60
C PHE A 362 5.70 -11.19 -1.23
N LEU A 363 5.74 -11.17 -2.56
CA LEU A 363 5.71 -9.95 -3.36
C LEU A 363 5.17 -10.28 -4.76
N GLN A 364 4.10 -9.60 -5.17
CA GLN A 364 3.60 -9.63 -6.53
C GLN A 364 3.40 -8.18 -7.02
N ASP A 365 4.51 -7.55 -7.43
CA ASP A 365 4.54 -6.21 -8.00
C ASP A 365 5.29 -6.26 -9.34
N HIS A 366 4.59 -6.00 -10.45
CA HIS A 366 5.17 -6.07 -11.79
C HIS A 366 6.27 -5.02 -12.04
N ARG A 367 6.40 -4.01 -11.16
CA ARG A 367 7.46 -3.00 -11.21
C ARG A 367 8.79 -3.55 -10.67
N VAL A 368 8.76 -4.63 -9.88
CA VAL A 368 9.94 -5.23 -9.28
C VAL A 368 10.48 -6.35 -10.19
N ALA A 369 11.71 -6.18 -10.66
CA ALA A 369 12.45 -7.14 -11.47
C ALA A 369 13.25 -8.16 -10.63
N TYR A 370 13.77 -7.75 -9.47
CA TYR A 370 14.45 -8.63 -8.53
C TYR A 370 14.36 -8.10 -7.09
N LEU A 371 14.55 -8.99 -6.12
CA LEU A 371 14.67 -8.66 -4.71
C LEU A 371 16.14 -8.67 -4.30
N GLN A 372 16.47 -7.88 -3.29
CA GLN A 372 17.72 -7.96 -2.56
C GLN A 372 17.44 -8.13 -1.07
N ILE A 373 18.08 -9.13 -0.47
CA ILE A 373 18.00 -9.43 0.95
C ILE A 373 19.43 -9.40 1.49
N LYS A 374 19.75 -8.39 2.31
CA LYS A 374 21.14 -8.08 2.70
C LYS A 374 22.02 -7.95 1.44
N ASP A 375 23.00 -8.82 1.26
CA ASP A 375 23.94 -8.82 0.12
C ASP A 375 23.55 -9.80 -1.00
N GLN A 376 22.41 -10.47 -0.88
CA GLN A 376 21.97 -11.51 -1.81
C GLN A 376 20.87 -11.00 -2.75
N VAL A 377 21.03 -11.21 -4.06
CA VAL A 377 19.96 -11.01 -5.05
C VAL A 377 19.09 -12.26 -5.10
N VAL A 378 17.78 -12.07 -4.91
CA VAL A 378 16.79 -13.15 -4.81
C VAL A 378 15.71 -12.92 -5.88
N GLN A 379 15.30 -13.99 -6.54
CA GLN A 379 14.19 -13.96 -7.49
C GLN A 379 12.91 -14.44 -6.81
N ALA A 380 11.81 -13.70 -6.98
CA ALA A 380 10.52 -14.15 -6.49
C ALA A 380 9.96 -15.23 -7.44
N SER A 381 9.78 -16.45 -6.94
CA SER A 381 9.15 -17.54 -7.68
C SER A 381 7.67 -17.60 -7.33
N LYS A 382 6.79 -17.45 -8.33
CA LYS A 382 5.33 -17.44 -8.16
C LYS A 382 4.84 -16.47 -7.07
N GLY A 383 5.52 -15.33 -6.92
CA GLY A 383 5.19 -14.30 -5.93
C GLY A 383 5.69 -14.57 -4.51
N SER A 384 6.47 -15.64 -4.29
CA SER A 384 7.13 -15.94 -3.01
C SER A 384 8.64 -15.83 -3.12
N PHE A 385 9.32 -15.47 -2.04
CA PHE A 385 10.78 -15.42 -1.96
C PHE A 385 11.28 -16.03 -0.67
N GLU A 386 12.51 -16.55 -0.69
CA GLU A 386 13.23 -17.02 0.49
C GLU A 386 14.75 -16.86 0.32
N ALA A 387 15.47 -16.63 1.41
CA ALA A 387 16.92 -16.61 1.48
C ALA A 387 17.41 -16.94 2.90
N GLU A 388 18.64 -17.46 3.01
CA GLU A 388 19.32 -17.61 4.30
C GLU A 388 20.23 -16.42 4.56
N VAL A 389 20.06 -15.77 5.72
CA VAL A 389 20.80 -14.57 6.10
C VAL A 389 21.65 -14.85 7.33
N SER A 390 22.95 -14.55 7.24
CA SER A 390 23.87 -14.60 8.37
C SER A 390 23.72 -13.38 9.27
N LEU A 391 23.69 -13.63 10.58
CA LEU A 391 23.52 -12.64 11.64
C LEU A 391 24.82 -12.41 12.40
N ASP A 392 25.15 -11.15 12.64
CA ASP A 392 26.22 -10.75 13.56
C ASP A 392 25.73 -10.86 15.01
N LEU A 393 26.63 -10.97 15.99
CA LEU A 393 26.22 -10.91 17.40
C LEU A 393 25.65 -9.52 17.72
N GLY A 394 24.54 -9.47 18.44
CA GLY A 394 23.83 -8.23 18.76
C GLY A 394 22.72 -7.90 17.74
N LYS A 395 22.51 -6.61 17.52
CA LYS A 395 21.40 -6.09 16.71
C LYS A 395 21.67 -6.23 15.21
N ASN A 396 20.70 -6.78 14.48
CA ASN A 396 20.73 -6.95 13.04
C ASN A 396 19.48 -6.33 12.41
N THR A 397 19.65 -5.43 11.44
CA THR A 397 18.56 -4.95 10.59
C THR A 397 18.59 -5.69 9.26
N ILE A 398 17.54 -6.44 8.94
CA ILE A 398 17.43 -7.14 7.67
C ILE A 398 16.46 -6.37 6.77
N TRP A 399 16.97 -5.86 5.66
CA TRP A 399 16.18 -5.26 4.61
C TRP A 399 15.86 -6.26 3.52
N VAL A 400 14.59 -6.29 3.11
CA VAL A 400 14.12 -6.89 1.86
C VAL A 400 13.69 -5.75 0.95
N ALA A 401 14.34 -5.62 -0.19
CA ALA A 401 14.15 -4.51 -1.12
C ALA A 401 13.86 -5.01 -2.53
N GLY A 402 12.84 -4.46 -3.18
CA GLY A 402 12.50 -4.74 -4.57
C GLY A 402 12.97 -3.62 -5.50
N PHE A 403 13.67 -4.00 -6.56
CA PHE A 403 14.25 -3.09 -7.55
C PHE A 403 13.66 -3.34 -8.94
N ASP A 404 13.58 -2.29 -9.76
CA ASP A 404 13.22 -2.45 -11.17
C ASP A 404 14.40 -2.94 -12.02
N ARG A 405 14.16 -3.16 -13.33
CA ARG A 405 15.19 -3.62 -14.29
C ARG A 405 16.37 -2.64 -14.49
N HIS A 406 16.24 -1.40 -14.02
CA HIS A 406 17.26 -0.37 -14.08
C HIS A 406 17.96 -0.18 -12.72
N GLY A 407 17.66 -1.01 -11.73
CA GLY A 407 18.25 -0.95 -10.40
C GLY A 407 17.67 0.15 -9.50
N LYS A 408 16.51 0.72 -9.85
CA LYS A 408 15.85 1.72 -9.00
C LYS A 408 15.00 1.04 -7.94
N LEU A 409 15.13 1.49 -6.69
CA LEU A 409 14.31 1.01 -5.57
C LEU A 409 12.82 1.31 -5.81
N VAL A 410 11.99 0.27 -5.73
CA VAL A 410 10.53 0.35 -5.91
C VAL A 410 9.82 0.22 -4.57
N VAL A 411 10.23 -0.76 -3.75
CA VAL A 411 9.62 -1.09 -2.46
C VAL A 411 10.67 -1.63 -1.51
N SER A 412 10.52 -1.40 -0.20
CA SER A 412 11.35 -2.06 0.80
C SER A 412 10.58 -2.31 2.09
N LYS A 413 11.01 -3.33 2.83
CA LYS A 413 10.55 -3.65 4.18
C LYS A 413 11.73 -4.13 5.00
N LYS A 414 11.72 -3.84 6.30
CA LYS A 414 12.74 -4.32 7.24
C LYS A 414 12.15 -5.23 8.30
N THR A 415 13.00 -6.08 8.85
CA THR A 415 12.75 -6.83 10.09
C THR A 415 13.98 -6.70 11.01
N ARG A 416 13.73 -6.56 12.31
CA ARG A 416 14.75 -6.38 13.35
C ARG A 416 14.97 -7.69 14.08
N VAL A 417 16.23 -8.10 14.19
CA VAL A 417 16.61 -9.35 14.84
C VAL A 417 17.73 -9.10 15.83
N LEU A 418 17.55 -9.52 17.08
CA LEU A 418 18.59 -9.52 18.10
C LEU A 418 19.17 -10.93 18.22
N ARG A 419 20.46 -11.08 17.88
CA ARG A 419 21.19 -12.32 18.10
C ARG A 419 21.95 -12.26 19.42
N LEU A 420 21.55 -13.07 20.40
CA LEU A 420 22.30 -13.23 21.64
C LEU A 420 23.35 -14.33 21.51
N ILE A 421 24.47 -14.19 22.20
CA ILE A 421 25.45 -15.27 22.34
C ILE A 421 24.84 -16.43 23.14
N GLN A 422 25.23 -17.67 22.84
CA GLN A 422 24.84 -18.85 23.60
C GLN A 422 26.09 -19.65 23.98
N TYR A 423 26.20 -20.05 25.24
CA TYR A 423 27.31 -20.82 25.76
C TYR A 423 26.95 -22.31 25.91
N LYS A 424 27.90 -23.19 25.60
CA LYS A 424 27.69 -24.65 25.61
C LYS A 424 27.43 -25.24 26.99
N ASP A 425 27.97 -24.61 28.03
CA ASP A 425 27.90 -25.07 29.43
C ASP A 425 26.79 -24.38 30.24
N ILE A 426 25.88 -23.67 29.56
CA ILE A 426 24.70 -23.04 30.17
C ILE A 426 23.43 -23.76 29.68
N PRO A 427 22.79 -24.58 30.53
CA PRO A 427 21.50 -25.19 30.22
C PRO A 427 20.41 -24.16 29.89
N ASN A 428 19.42 -24.57 29.10
CA ASN A 428 18.36 -23.66 28.65
C ASN A 428 17.54 -23.06 29.80
N ASP A 429 17.42 -23.78 30.92
CA ASP A 429 16.71 -23.45 32.15
C ASP A 429 17.64 -22.91 33.26
N TYR A 430 18.91 -22.61 32.94
CA TYR A 430 19.84 -22.08 33.93
C TYR A 430 19.39 -20.70 34.42
N TRP A 431 19.30 -20.54 35.75
CA TRP A 431 18.66 -19.41 36.41
C TRP A 431 19.22 -18.02 36.04
N ALA A 432 20.49 -17.93 35.61
CA ALA A 432 21.14 -16.68 35.20
C ALA A 432 21.40 -16.60 33.68
N ARG A 433 20.79 -17.49 32.88
CA ARG A 433 21.09 -17.63 31.45
C ARG A 433 20.93 -16.31 30.70
N GLU A 434 19.76 -15.67 30.78
CA GLU A 434 19.46 -14.44 30.05
C GLU A 434 20.51 -13.37 30.34
N THR A 435 20.80 -13.11 31.62
CA THR A 435 21.82 -12.13 32.02
C THR A 435 23.22 -12.49 31.52
N ILE A 436 23.60 -13.76 31.57
CA ILE A 436 24.91 -14.22 31.07
C ILE A 436 25.01 -13.99 29.55
N GLU A 437 23.96 -14.29 28.81
CA GLU A 437 23.90 -14.12 27.35
C GLU A 437 23.90 -12.62 26.97
N GLU A 438 23.17 -11.77 27.69
CA GLU A 438 23.18 -10.30 27.51
C GLU A 438 24.57 -9.70 27.73
N LEU A 439 25.19 -9.98 28.89
CA LEU A 439 26.53 -9.45 29.22
C LEU A 439 27.61 -10.03 28.32
N GLY A 440 27.45 -11.28 27.88
CA GLY A 440 28.31 -11.90 26.90
C GLY A 440 28.22 -11.22 25.54
N THR A 441 27.00 -10.91 25.09
CA THR A 441 26.73 -10.23 23.81
C THR A 441 27.29 -8.80 23.80
N LEU A 442 27.18 -8.08 24.93
CA LEU A 442 27.77 -6.75 25.12
C LEU A 442 29.30 -6.77 25.38
N ALA A 443 29.92 -7.95 25.42
CA ALA A 443 31.33 -8.14 25.80
C ALA A 443 31.72 -7.55 27.17
N LEU A 444 30.74 -7.33 28.06
CA LEU A 444 30.97 -6.83 29.43
C LEU A 444 31.45 -7.94 30.37
N MET A 445 30.97 -9.16 30.14
CA MET A 445 31.45 -10.36 30.81
C MET A 445 31.54 -11.52 29.81
N PRO A 446 32.54 -11.51 28.91
CA PRO A 446 32.65 -12.52 27.87
C PRO A 446 32.98 -13.90 28.47
N GLY A 447 32.56 -14.95 27.77
CA GLY A 447 32.99 -16.31 28.00
C GLY A 447 34.41 -16.59 27.48
N TYR A 448 34.75 -17.87 27.43
CA TYR A 448 36.05 -18.37 26.98
C TYR A 448 36.03 -18.70 25.48
N LYS A 449 37.24 -18.85 24.90
CA LYS A 449 37.42 -19.10 23.46
C LYS A 449 36.77 -20.40 22.96
N ASP A 450 36.47 -21.33 23.86
CA ASP A 450 35.83 -22.62 23.58
C ASP A 450 34.29 -22.58 23.56
N ASN A 451 33.71 -21.38 23.69
CA ASN A 451 32.28 -21.10 23.78
C ASN A 451 31.64 -21.58 25.09
N THR A 452 32.38 -21.49 26.20
CA THR A 452 31.89 -21.75 27.56
C THR A 452 31.90 -20.48 28.42
N PHE A 453 31.07 -20.43 29.47
CA PHE A 453 31.05 -19.31 30.42
C PHE A 453 31.62 -19.67 31.80
N HIS A 454 31.56 -20.95 32.18
CA HIS A 454 31.90 -21.51 33.49
C HIS A 454 31.16 -20.82 34.64
N PRO A 455 29.82 -20.94 34.71
CA PRO A 455 28.99 -20.14 35.61
C PRO A 455 29.30 -20.35 37.10
N GLU A 456 29.63 -21.58 37.50
CA GLU A 456 29.94 -21.95 38.89
C GLU A 456 31.41 -21.68 39.27
N LYS A 457 32.23 -21.23 38.33
CA LYS A 457 33.65 -20.97 38.61
C LYS A 457 33.80 -19.76 39.52
N GLU A 458 34.57 -19.96 40.59
CA GLU A 458 34.93 -18.92 41.53
C GLU A 458 35.86 -17.87 40.90
N THR A 459 35.66 -16.59 41.22
CA THR A 459 36.42 -15.48 40.60
C THR A 459 37.41 -14.83 41.57
N PRO A 460 38.69 -14.67 41.20
CA PRO A 460 39.66 -13.90 41.97
C PRO A 460 39.27 -12.43 42.10
N ARG A 461 39.59 -11.82 43.25
CA ARG A 461 39.30 -10.41 43.54
C ARG A 461 39.84 -9.44 42.49
N ALA A 462 41.06 -9.67 42.01
CA ALA A 462 41.66 -8.85 40.95
C ALA A 462 40.86 -8.88 39.64
N ASN A 463 40.37 -10.06 39.24
CA ASN A 463 39.63 -10.19 37.98
C ASN A 463 38.32 -9.41 38.01
N PHE A 464 37.61 -9.43 39.14
CA PHE A 464 36.38 -8.65 39.27
C PHE A 464 36.66 -7.14 39.28
N LEU A 465 37.73 -6.69 39.94
CA LEU A 465 38.16 -5.29 39.87
C LEU A 465 38.44 -4.87 38.42
N ILE A 466 39.19 -5.66 37.68
CA ILE A 466 39.51 -5.37 36.28
C ILE A 466 38.23 -5.30 35.43
N SER A 467 37.27 -6.21 35.64
CA SER A 467 35.97 -6.13 34.97
C SER A 467 35.24 -4.81 35.27
N LEU A 468 35.19 -4.39 36.54
CA LEU A 468 34.57 -3.11 36.91
C LEU A 468 35.29 -1.91 36.31
N LEU A 469 36.63 -1.90 36.28
CA LEU A 469 37.42 -0.83 35.66
C LEU A 469 37.16 -0.76 34.15
N ASN A 470 37.15 -1.90 33.46
CA ASN A 470 36.87 -1.96 32.02
C ASN A 470 35.46 -1.45 31.69
N ILE A 471 34.44 -1.88 32.44
CA ILE A 471 33.06 -1.41 32.28
C ILE A 471 32.98 0.10 32.60
N GLY A 472 33.70 0.54 33.62
CA GLY A 472 33.84 1.93 34.01
C GLY A 472 34.59 2.79 32.99
N GLU A 473 35.27 2.18 32.01
CA GLU A 473 36.23 2.83 31.11
C GLU A 473 37.33 3.57 31.89
N ILE A 474 37.72 3.03 33.05
CA ILE A 474 38.76 3.57 33.91
C ILE A 474 40.09 2.91 33.50
N PRO A 475 41.05 3.67 32.95
CA PRO A 475 42.32 3.12 32.53
C PRO A 475 43.16 2.65 33.73
N PRO A 476 44.10 1.71 33.53
CA PRO A 476 45.07 1.36 34.56
C PRO A 476 45.91 2.60 34.95
N ALA A 477 46.34 2.68 36.21
CA ALA A 477 47.08 3.83 36.70
C ALA A 477 48.49 3.87 36.09
N GLU A 478 48.86 5.01 35.48
CA GLU A 478 50.21 5.25 34.97
C GLU A 478 51.21 5.52 36.10
N GLN A 479 50.78 6.27 37.12
CA GLN A 479 51.60 6.56 38.30
C GLN A 479 51.25 5.62 39.45
N LEU A 480 52.22 4.76 39.81
CA LEU A 480 52.05 3.77 40.88
C LEU A 480 52.41 4.30 42.27
N ASP A 481 53.29 5.30 42.36
CA ASP A 481 53.76 5.83 43.65
C ASP A 481 52.95 7.05 44.14
N PRO A 482 52.59 7.10 45.44
CA PRO A 482 52.79 6.06 46.46
C PRO A 482 51.84 4.87 46.28
N PHE A 483 52.37 3.65 46.36
CA PHE A 483 51.58 2.44 46.18
C PHE A 483 50.91 1.98 47.49
N PRO A 484 49.59 1.70 47.52
CA PRO A 484 48.84 1.54 48.77
C PRO A 484 48.91 0.13 49.37
N PHE A 485 49.34 -0.90 48.62
CA PHE A 485 49.26 -2.30 49.04
C PHE A 485 50.64 -2.95 49.19
N VAL A 486 50.88 -3.63 50.30
CA VAL A 486 52.19 -4.24 50.62
C VAL A 486 52.40 -5.62 49.98
N ASP A 487 51.34 -6.27 49.52
CA ASP A 487 51.34 -7.62 48.94
C ASP A 487 51.37 -7.65 47.41
N ILE A 488 51.49 -6.48 46.77
CA ILE A 488 51.65 -6.34 45.32
C ILE A 488 52.90 -5.52 45.06
N LYS A 489 53.78 -6.02 44.19
CA LYS A 489 54.95 -5.28 43.73
C LYS A 489 54.54 -4.36 42.60
N THR A 490 55.15 -3.18 42.47
CA THR A 490 54.87 -2.26 41.35
C THR A 490 55.19 -2.86 39.97
N SER A 491 56.03 -3.90 39.92
CA SER A 491 56.31 -4.69 38.72
C SER A 491 55.23 -5.73 38.38
N ASP A 492 54.27 -6.01 39.27
CA ASP A 492 53.20 -6.98 39.00
C ASP A 492 52.22 -6.41 37.98
N SER A 493 51.76 -7.25 37.06
CA SER A 493 50.77 -6.85 36.03
C SER A 493 49.45 -6.36 36.60
N VAL A 494 49.10 -6.76 37.83
CA VAL A 494 47.90 -6.30 38.54
C VAL A 494 48.08 -4.92 39.20
N ALA A 495 49.31 -4.46 39.39
CA ALA A 495 49.59 -3.25 40.16
C ALA A 495 48.91 -1.99 39.58
N PRO A 496 48.93 -1.73 38.25
CA PRO A 496 48.23 -0.58 37.67
C PRO A 496 46.71 -0.60 37.91
N TYR A 497 46.09 -1.78 37.88
CA TYR A 497 44.66 -1.94 38.12
C TYR A 497 44.30 -1.79 39.60
N ALA A 498 45.09 -2.40 40.49
CA ALA A 498 44.89 -2.27 41.92
C ALA A 498 45.03 -0.81 42.37
N LYS A 499 46.01 -0.09 41.82
CA LYS A 499 46.20 1.34 42.04
C LYS A 499 45.03 2.18 41.52
N ALA A 500 44.60 1.96 40.28
CA ALA A 500 43.43 2.66 39.72
C ALA A 500 42.17 2.43 40.57
N GLY A 501 41.93 1.18 41.00
CA GLY A 501 40.82 0.84 41.89
C GLY A 501 40.90 1.52 43.26
N TYR A 502 42.11 1.73 43.78
CA TYR A 502 42.32 2.47 45.02
C TYR A 502 42.07 3.97 44.85
N ASP A 503 42.63 4.58 43.80
CA ASP A 503 42.51 6.02 43.52
C ASP A 503 41.05 6.44 43.27
N THR A 504 40.29 5.56 42.62
CA THR A 504 38.84 5.71 42.37
C THR A 504 37.97 5.25 43.54
N LYS A 505 38.57 4.79 44.65
CA LYS A 505 37.89 4.29 45.86
C LYS A 505 36.98 3.07 45.63
N LEU A 506 37.09 2.39 44.50
CA LEU A 506 36.40 1.10 44.24
C LEU A 506 36.87 0.04 45.24
N VAL A 507 38.15 0.07 45.60
CA VAL A 507 38.76 -0.82 46.60
C VAL A 507 39.62 -0.01 47.56
N VAL A 508 39.67 -0.42 48.83
CA VAL A 508 40.49 0.25 49.88
C VAL A 508 41.54 -0.67 50.50
N GLY A 509 41.59 -1.94 50.07
CA GLY A 509 42.40 -2.98 50.70
C GLY A 509 41.84 -3.44 52.05
N TYR A 510 42.63 -4.27 52.73
CA TYR A 510 42.36 -4.76 54.08
C TYR A 510 43.09 -3.90 55.13
N PRO A 511 42.71 -3.97 56.42
CA PRO A 511 43.37 -3.21 57.49
C PRO A 511 44.88 -3.45 57.62
N ASP A 512 45.37 -4.60 57.16
CA ASP A 512 46.80 -4.97 57.11
C ASP A 512 47.55 -4.40 55.91
N LYS A 513 46.93 -3.46 55.17
CA LYS A 513 47.45 -2.84 53.94
C LYS A 513 47.66 -3.83 52.79
N THR A 514 46.93 -4.94 52.75
CA THR A 514 46.97 -5.89 51.62
C THR A 514 45.77 -5.72 50.67
N PHE A 515 45.90 -6.15 49.42
CA PHE A 515 44.81 -6.24 48.45
C PHE A 515 44.32 -7.68 48.22
N ARG A 516 45.23 -8.65 48.28
CA ARG A 516 45.02 -10.10 48.08
C ARG A 516 44.42 -10.42 46.69
N PRO A 517 45.13 -10.10 45.60
CA PRO A 517 44.58 -10.12 44.23
C PRO A 517 44.05 -11.48 43.79
N TRP A 518 44.76 -12.55 44.14
CA TRP A 518 44.47 -13.91 43.69
C TRP A 518 43.58 -14.70 44.65
N ARG A 519 43.16 -14.07 45.75
CA ARG A 519 42.19 -14.67 46.66
C ARG A 519 40.82 -14.65 46.00
N ILE A 520 40.11 -15.77 46.10
CA ILE A 520 38.73 -15.85 45.65
C ILE A 520 37.85 -14.86 46.43
N LEU A 521 37.05 -14.11 45.67
CA LEU A 521 36.12 -13.12 46.20
C LEU A 521 34.94 -13.83 46.90
N ASN A 522 34.46 -13.28 48.00
CA ASN A 522 33.20 -13.73 48.61
C ASN A 522 32.03 -12.82 48.22
N ARG A 523 30.80 -13.28 48.45
CA ARG A 523 29.57 -12.55 48.08
C ARG A 523 29.52 -11.14 48.65
N LEU A 524 29.92 -10.95 49.91
CA LEU A 524 29.91 -9.63 50.55
C LEU A 524 30.90 -8.67 49.87
N GLU A 525 32.11 -9.12 49.60
CA GLU A 525 33.13 -8.28 48.98
C GLU A 525 32.77 -7.92 47.54
N GLY A 526 32.16 -8.85 46.78
CA GLY A 526 31.59 -8.55 45.47
C GLY A 526 30.51 -7.48 45.53
N ALA A 527 29.59 -7.59 46.48
CA ALA A 527 28.54 -6.61 46.69
C ALA A 527 29.10 -5.22 47.03
N ILE A 528 30.08 -5.14 47.95
CA ILE A 528 30.73 -3.88 48.32
C ILE A 528 31.40 -3.23 47.11
N MET A 529 32.13 -4.01 46.30
CA MET A 529 32.79 -3.50 45.10
C MET A 529 31.77 -3.00 44.06
N ALA A 530 30.68 -3.74 43.84
CA ALA A 530 29.62 -3.35 42.91
C ALA A 530 28.83 -2.10 43.36
N VAL A 531 28.56 -1.97 44.66
CA VAL A 531 27.92 -0.78 45.24
C VAL A 531 28.79 0.45 45.07
N ARG A 532 30.09 0.33 45.37
CA ARG A 532 31.05 1.43 45.18
C ARG A 532 31.20 1.83 43.72
N PHE A 533 31.25 0.85 42.83
CA PHE A 533 31.26 1.08 41.38
C PHE A 533 30.02 1.83 40.90
N SER A 534 28.86 1.48 41.46
CA SER A 534 27.58 2.08 41.07
C SER A 534 27.34 3.46 41.67
N ASN A 535 28.14 3.88 42.66
CA ASN A 535 27.97 5.09 43.45
C ASN A 535 26.53 5.24 43.98
N PHE A 536 25.94 4.13 44.46
CA PHE A 536 24.56 4.14 44.95
C PHE A 536 24.42 5.00 46.21
N THR A 537 23.39 5.83 46.22
CA THR A 537 22.91 6.48 47.44
C THR A 537 22.09 5.48 48.24
N LEU A 538 22.29 5.46 49.56
CA LEU A 538 21.52 4.62 50.47
C LEU A 538 20.39 5.45 51.06
N ASP A 539 19.15 5.11 50.70
CA ASP A 539 17.97 5.83 51.17
C ASP A 539 17.62 5.44 52.62
N GLU A 540 17.69 4.14 52.93
CA GLU A 540 17.39 3.60 54.26
C GLU A 540 18.28 2.38 54.55
N VAL A 541 18.84 2.33 55.76
CA VAL A 541 19.54 1.15 56.25
C VAL A 541 18.51 0.08 56.64
N LEU A 542 18.57 -1.09 56.00
CA LEU A 542 17.67 -2.19 56.33
C LEU A 542 18.07 -2.81 57.67
N GLU A 543 17.16 -2.94 58.63
CA GLU A 543 17.46 -3.53 59.94
C GLU A 543 17.85 -5.01 59.85
N ARG A 544 17.24 -5.73 58.91
CA ARG A 544 17.47 -7.17 58.70
C ARG A 544 17.36 -7.53 57.20
N PRO A 545 18.36 -7.16 56.37
CA PRO A 545 18.31 -7.43 54.94
C PRO A 545 18.35 -8.94 54.64
N TYR A 546 18.93 -9.78 55.50
CA TYR A 546 18.95 -11.23 55.36
C TYR A 546 18.86 -11.90 56.73
N LEU A 547 18.49 -13.18 56.80
CA LEU A 547 18.35 -13.90 58.07
C LEU A 547 19.68 -14.03 58.82
N ASP A 548 20.81 -14.03 58.11
CA ASP A 548 22.18 -14.10 58.64
C ASP A 548 22.89 -12.73 58.76
N ILE A 549 22.20 -11.62 58.50
CA ILE A 549 22.73 -10.26 58.59
C ILE A 549 21.86 -9.42 59.52
N THR A 550 22.48 -8.73 60.49
CA THR A 550 21.81 -7.81 61.41
C THR A 550 22.24 -6.38 61.16
N ALA A 551 21.48 -5.41 61.66
CA ALA A 551 21.78 -3.98 61.54
C ALA A 551 23.16 -3.57 62.11
N ARG A 552 23.78 -4.40 62.95
CA ARG A 552 25.12 -4.17 63.54
C ARG A 552 26.27 -4.67 62.67
N HIS A 553 25.98 -5.27 61.51
CA HIS A 553 27.01 -5.77 60.61
C HIS A 553 27.86 -4.59 60.08
N TRP A 554 29.18 -4.73 60.06
CA TRP A 554 30.11 -3.64 59.72
C TRP A 554 29.92 -3.07 58.30
N ALA A 555 29.38 -3.89 57.38
CA ALA A 555 29.06 -3.52 56.00
C ALA A 555 27.54 -3.35 55.75
N ILE A 556 26.76 -3.03 56.79
CA ILE A 556 25.29 -2.99 56.68
C ILE A 556 24.81 -1.98 55.63
N ASN A 557 25.52 -0.87 55.47
CA ASN A 557 25.18 0.17 54.50
C ASN A 557 25.31 -0.37 53.06
N GLU A 558 26.45 -1.01 52.74
CA GLU A 558 26.66 -1.60 51.42
C GLU A 558 25.72 -2.79 51.16
N ILE A 559 25.45 -3.62 52.16
CA ILE A 559 24.49 -4.74 52.00
C ILE A 559 23.08 -4.20 51.73
N SER A 560 22.65 -3.15 52.44
CA SER A 560 21.33 -2.52 52.24
C SER A 560 21.22 -1.93 50.83
N ALA A 561 22.21 -1.16 50.40
CA ALA A 561 22.26 -0.57 49.07
C ALA A 561 22.26 -1.65 47.97
N ALA A 562 23.08 -2.71 48.14
CA ALA A 562 23.14 -3.82 47.20
C ALA A 562 21.81 -4.56 47.06
N LYS A 563 21.09 -4.77 48.17
CA LYS A 563 19.80 -5.45 48.16
C LYS A 563 18.70 -4.58 47.51
N GLN A 564 18.62 -3.31 47.90
CA GLN A 564 17.62 -2.37 47.35
C GLN A 564 17.79 -2.17 45.84
N ASN A 565 19.03 -2.21 45.34
CA ASN A 565 19.34 -2.06 43.92
C ASN A 565 19.50 -3.40 43.18
N ASN A 566 18.94 -4.50 43.72
CA ASN A 566 18.89 -5.82 43.07
C ASN A 566 20.24 -6.47 42.71
N LEU A 567 21.38 -5.96 43.20
CA LEU A 567 22.70 -6.56 42.96
C LEU A 567 22.79 -8.00 43.51
N LEU A 568 21.99 -8.31 44.53
CA LEU A 568 21.98 -9.58 45.24
C LEU A 568 20.76 -10.46 44.92
N LYS A 569 20.16 -10.32 43.73
CA LYS A 569 18.95 -11.05 43.31
C LYS A 569 19.05 -12.58 43.43
N PHE A 570 20.25 -13.14 43.35
CA PHE A 570 20.52 -14.57 43.52
C PHE A 570 20.48 -15.05 44.98
N ALA A 571 20.47 -14.13 45.95
CA ALA A 571 20.38 -14.43 47.37
C ALA A 571 18.93 -14.21 47.84
N LEU A 572 18.29 -15.29 48.29
CA LEU A 572 16.91 -15.29 48.79
C LEU A 572 16.88 -14.83 50.27
N GLU A 573 16.72 -15.77 51.20
CA GLU A 573 16.60 -15.48 52.64
C GLU A 573 17.95 -15.25 53.34
N TYR A 574 19.02 -15.86 52.83
CA TYR A 574 20.37 -15.83 53.40
C TYR A 574 21.38 -15.28 52.39
N LEU A 575 22.25 -14.36 52.85
CA LEU A 575 23.32 -13.82 52.01
C LEU A 575 24.51 -14.79 51.91
N TYR A 576 24.85 -15.44 53.03
CA TYR A 576 26.09 -16.18 53.22
C TYR A 576 27.32 -15.32 52.87
N PRO A 577 27.62 -14.25 53.65
CA PRO A 577 28.59 -13.23 53.27
C PRO A 577 30.01 -13.77 53.01
N LYS A 578 30.38 -14.89 53.65
CA LYS A 578 31.69 -15.55 53.47
C LYS A 578 31.69 -16.62 52.35
N LYS A 579 30.54 -16.96 51.76
CA LYS A 579 30.47 -17.88 50.63
C LYS A 579 31.22 -17.26 49.45
N LYS A 580 32.07 -18.05 48.82
CA LYS A 580 32.79 -17.66 47.62
C LYS A 580 31.80 -17.39 46.49
N ILE A 581 32.01 -16.30 45.75
CA ILE A 581 31.08 -15.85 44.70
C ILE A 581 31.42 -16.52 43.37
N THR A 582 30.39 -16.95 42.65
CA THR A 582 30.53 -17.58 41.32
C THR A 582 30.47 -16.53 40.20
N ARG A 583 30.92 -16.89 38.99
CA ARG A 583 30.81 -16.02 37.80
C ARG A 583 29.35 -15.67 37.48
N ALA A 584 28.42 -16.59 37.65
CA ALA A 584 26.99 -16.32 37.45
C ALA A 584 26.44 -15.30 38.47
N GLU A 585 26.81 -15.42 39.75
CA GLU A 585 26.42 -14.45 40.78
C GLU A 585 27.02 -13.05 40.50
N LEU A 586 28.26 -12.98 40.01
CA LEU A 586 28.87 -11.73 39.58
C LEU A 586 28.20 -11.13 38.33
N ALA A 587 27.77 -11.95 37.38
CA ALA A 587 27.03 -11.48 36.20
C ALA A 587 25.75 -10.75 36.63
N ILE A 588 25.01 -11.31 37.59
CA ILE A 588 23.80 -10.69 38.15
C ILE A 588 24.12 -9.37 38.85
N MET A 589 25.18 -9.32 39.67
CA MET A 589 25.62 -8.05 40.28
C MET A 589 25.90 -7.01 39.20
N LEU A 590 26.72 -7.35 38.20
CA LEU A 590 27.12 -6.43 37.15
C LEU A 590 25.92 -5.91 36.35
N ALA A 591 25.02 -6.80 35.95
CA ALA A 591 23.84 -6.45 35.16
C ALA A 591 22.91 -5.43 35.83
N ASN A 592 22.92 -5.37 37.16
CA ASN A 592 22.10 -4.45 37.94
C ASN A 592 22.86 -3.17 38.38
N THR A 593 24.11 -2.98 37.93
CA THR A 593 24.80 -1.69 38.08
C THR A 593 24.23 -0.68 37.07
N PRO A 594 24.13 0.64 37.38
CA PRO A 594 23.46 1.60 36.50
C PRO A 594 24.05 1.67 35.08
N LYS A 595 25.39 1.68 34.96
CA LYS A 595 26.07 1.77 33.66
C LYS A 595 25.82 0.54 32.76
N VAL A 596 25.71 -0.64 33.36
CA VAL A 596 25.43 -1.89 32.63
C VAL A 596 23.95 -2.01 32.33
N LEU A 597 23.07 -1.64 33.26
CA LEU A 597 21.62 -1.67 33.08
C LEU A 597 21.19 -0.85 31.86
N VAL A 598 21.77 0.35 31.68
CA VAL A 598 21.53 1.18 30.49
C VAL A 598 21.97 0.48 29.21
N GLN A 599 23.12 -0.21 29.21
CA GLN A 599 23.60 -0.94 28.03
C GLN A 599 22.74 -2.16 27.70
N VAL A 600 22.28 -2.91 28.72
CA VAL A 600 21.35 -4.05 28.54
C VAL A 600 19.99 -3.56 28.03
N GLN A 601 19.44 -2.47 28.61
CA GLN A 601 18.23 -1.85 28.09
C GLN A 601 18.40 -1.39 26.65
N ALA A 602 19.53 -0.76 26.33
CA ALA A 602 19.85 -0.37 24.96
C ALA A 602 20.03 -1.56 24.02
N LEU A 603 20.49 -2.73 24.49
CA LEU A 603 20.56 -3.96 23.69
C LEU A 603 19.16 -4.50 23.37
N LEU A 604 18.26 -4.49 24.35
CA LEU A 604 16.92 -5.06 24.26
C LEU A 604 15.88 -4.11 23.64
N ASP A 605 16.21 -2.81 23.52
CA ASP A 605 15.34 -1.83 22.88
C ASP A 605 15.28 -2.05 21.36
N PHE A 606 14.13 -2.47 20.83
CA PHE A 606 13.94 -2.66 19.39
C PHE A 606 13.71 -1.35 18.62
N GLU A 607 13.38 -0.26 19.29
CA GLU A 607 13.09 1.03 18.66
C GLU A 607 14.36 1.87 18.41
N ALA A 608 15.48 1.56 19.08
CA ALA A 608 16.76 2.24 18.92
C ALA A 608 17.90 1.29 18.48
N GLY A 609 18.99 1.83 17.94
CA GLY A 609 20.23 1.06 17.67
C GLY A 609 20.18 0.03 16.54
N TYR A 610 19.07 -0.03 15.79
CA TYR A 610 19.00 -0.76 14.52
C TYR A 610 19.37 0.18 13.38
N GLU A 611 20.37 -0.19 12.60
CA GLU A 611 20.89 0.65 11.52
C GLU A 611 19.80 1.08 10.52
N ILE A 612 19.79 2.38 10.17
CA ILE A 612 18.97 2.96 9.10
C ILE A 612 19.81 2.97 7.80
N ILE A 613 20.50 1.88 7.49
CA ILE A 613 21.17 1.77 6.20
C ILE A 613 20.11 1.33 5.20
N TYR A 614 19.74 2.23 4.28
CA TYR A 614 18.85 1.90 3.17
C TYR A 614 19.49 0.83 2.28
N PRO A 615 18.69 -0.05 1.65
CA PRO A 615 19.21 -1.07 0.73
C PRO A 615 20.09 -0.41 -0.33
N TYR A 616 21.32 -0.92 -0.44
CA TYR A 616 22.42 -0.37 -1.22
C TYR A 616 22.02 -0.20 -2.71
N GLN A 617 22.25 0.97 -3.30
CA GLN A 617 22.19 1.14 -4.75
C GLN A 617 23.47 0.55 -5.35
N GLY A 618 23.41 -0.73 -5.69
CA GLY A 618 24.55 -1.49 -6.19
C GLY A 618 24.37 -1.99 -7.61
N VAL A 619 24.20 -1.10 -8.59
CA VAL A 619 24.71 -1.35 -9.96
C VAL A 619 25.38 -0.06 -10.45
N ASN A 620 26.71 -0.11 -10.47
CA ASN A 620 27.69 0.93 -10.82
C ASN A 620 28.20 1.76 -9.63
N GLY A 621 29.37 1.33 -9.12
CA GLY A 621 30.23 2.20 -8.34
C GLY A 621 30.61 3.41 -9.17
N GLN A 622 29.97 4.54 -8.88
CA GLN A 622 30.51 5.88 -9.06
C GLN A 622 29.63 6.84 -8.24
N LEU A 623 30.18 7.25 -7.09
CA LEU A 623 29.75 8.46 -6.40
C LEU A 623 30.16 9.64 -7.28
N ASN A 624 29.20 10.47 -7.69
CA ASN A 624 29.39 11.85 -8.10
C ASN A 624 28.50 12.74 -7.25
#